data_AF-A0A2E3XL45-F1
#
_entry.id   AF-A0A2E3XL45-F1
#
_cell.length_a   1.000
_cell.length_b   1.000
_cell.length_c   1.000
_cell.angle_alpha   90.00
_cell.angle_beta   90.00
_cell.angle_gamma   90.00
#
_symmetry.space_group_name_H-M   'P 1'
#
loop_
_entity.id
_entity.type
_entity.pdbx_description
1 polymer ?
#
loop_
_entity_poly.entity_id
_entity_poly.type
_entity_poly.pdbx_seq_one_letter_code
_entity_poly.pdbx_strand_id
1 'polypeptide(L)'
;MANIKGQIKRNRQNEKRRLRNKGIRSEINSRVKTTLKNAESDNATSEDLQEAVKKIDKAVAKGIMHKNTAARKKSRLSKKLNSLES
;
A
#
# COMPACT_ATOMS: atom_id res chain seq x y z
N MET A 1 19.53 10.31 22.39
CA MET A 1 19.77 11.58 21.69
C MET A 1 20.91 11.37 20.70
N ALA A 2 20.86 11.96 19.50
CA ALA A 2 21.97 11.86 18.55
C ALA A 2 22.98 12.96 18.86
N ASN A 3 24.20 12.59 19.26
CA ASN A 3 25.20 13.56 19.71
C ASN A 3 26.14 14.00 18.57
N ILE A 4 26.25 13.21 17.51
CA ILE A 4 27.07 13.53 16.34
C ILE A 4 26.25 14.35 15.34
N LYS A 5 26.81 15.45 14.81
CA LYS A 5 26.14 16.33 13.83
C LYS A 5 25.52 15.56 12.64
N GLY A 6 26.24 14.55 12.13
CA GLY A 6 25.77 13.67 11.07
C GLY A 6 24.51 12.88 11.45
N GLN A 7 24.45 12.36 12.69
CA GLN A 7 23.29 11.62 13.19
C GLN A 7 22.07 12.54 13.38
N ILE A 8 22.26 13.76 13.90
CA ILE A 8 21.19 14.76 14.02
C ILE A 8 20.57 15.07 12.64
N LYS A 9 21.41 15.20 11.60
CA LYS A 9 20.94 15.37 10.22
C LYS A 9 20.16 14.15 9.72
N ARG A 10 20.65 12.93 9.98
CA ARG A 10 19.95 11.69 9.60
C ARG A 10 18.60 11.55 10.28
N ASN A 11 18.48 11.88 11.57
CA ASN A 11 17.21 11.83 12.29
C ASN A 11 16.15 12.73 11.64
N ARG A 12 16.51 13.98 11.32
CA ARG A 12 15.62 14.92 10.60
C ARG A 12 15.18 14.39 9.23
N GLN A 13 16.10 13.79 8.47
CA GLN A 13 15.79 13.21 7.15
C GLN A 13 14.88 11.97 7.27
N ASN A 14 15.16 11.11 8.25
CA ASN A 14 14.41 9.88 8.49
C ASN A 14 12.97 10.19 8.90
N GLU A 15 12.76 11.20 9.74
CA GLU A 15 11.42 11.60 10.15
C GLU A 15 10.57 12.07 8.95
N LYS A 16 11.12 12.94 8.10
CA LYS A 16 10.44 13.39 6.87
C LYS A 16 10.07 12.22 5.96
N ARG A 17 10.99 11.28 5.75
CA ARG A 17 10.74 10.06 4.96
C ARG A 17 9.69 9.16 5.60
N ARG A 18 9.74 9.00 6.93
CA ARG A 18 8.80 8.20 7.73
C ARG A 18 7.38 8.72 7.57
N LEU A 19 7.16 10.03 7.74
CA LEU A 19 5.83 10.64 7.62
C LEU A 19 5.24 10.45 6.22
N ARG A 20 6.02 10.73 5.17
CA ARG A 20 5.60 10.49 3.78
C ARG A 20 5.24 9.02 3.51
N ASN A 21 6.10 8.10 3.94
CA ASN A 21 5.88 6.67 3.70
C ASN A 21 4.72 6.13 4.53
N LYS A 22 4.47 6.67 5.73
CA LYS A 22 3.33 6.32 6.59
C LYS A 22 2.02 6.63 5.89
N GLY A 23 1.88 7.82 5.30
CA GLY A 23 0.68 8.21 4.54
C GLY A 23 0.38 7.25 3.40
N ILE A 24 1.38 6.98 2.56
CA ILE A 24 1.25 6.09 1.40
C ILE A 24 0.89 4.66 1.82
N ARG A 25 1.52 4.13 2.88
CA ARG A 25 1.21 2.78 3.39
C ARG A 25 -0.20 2.71 3.96
N SER A 26 -0.63 3.74 4.70
CA SER A 26 -1.98 3.81 5.24
C SER A 26 -3.02 3.83 4.13
N GLU A 27 -2.81 4.70 3.12
CA GLU A 27 -3.68 4.84 1.96
C GLU A 27 -3.87 3.50 1.22
N ILE A 28 -2.79 2.76 0.97
CA ILE A 28 -2.84 1.45 0.31
C ILE A 28 -3.58 0.43 1.17
N ASN A 29 -3.29 0.39 2.48
CA ASN A 29 -3.98 -0.55 3.37
C ASN A 29 -5.48 -0.27 3.47
N SER A 30 -5.88 1.01 3.53
CA SER A 30 -7.28 1.41 3.52
C SER A 30 -7.98 0.98 2.24
N ARG A 31 -7.41 1.30 1.06
CA ARG A 31 -8.00 0.90 -0.23
C ARG A 31 -8.11 -0.61 -0.39
N VAL A 32 -7.07 -1.36 -0.01
CA VAL A 32 -7.11 -2.84 -0.05
C VAL A 32 -8.20 -3.38 0.90
N LYS A 33 -8.41 -2.76 2.05
CA LYS A 33 -9.47 -3.16 2.99
C LYS A 33 -10.86 -2.83 2.44
N THR A 34 -11.04 -1.64 1.88
CA THR A 34 -12.33 -1.20 1.30
C THR A 34 -12.70 -2.06 0.10
N THR A 35 -11.78 -2.30 -0.84
CA THR A 35 -12.00 -3.19 -1.99
C THR A 35 -12.42 -4.59 -1.57
N LEU A 36 -11.73 -5.18 -0.58
CA LEU A 36 -12.09 -6.51 -0.06
C LEU A 36 -13.47 -6.53 0.61
N LYS A 37 -13.86 -5.46 1.32
CA LYS A 37 -15.19 -5.34 1.92
C LYS A 37 -16.28 -5.18 0.88
N ASN A 38 -16.07 -4.28 -0.09
CA ASN A 38 -17.05 -4.02 -1.14
C ASN A 38 -17.30 -5.28 -1.99
N ALA A 39 -16.28 -6.11 -2.15
CA ALA A 39 -16.38 -7.38 -2.86
C ALA A 39 -17.29 -8.38 -2.12
N GLU A 40 -17.34 -8.36 -0.78
CA GLU A 40 -18.26 -9.21 -0.01
C GLU A 40 -19.72 -8.75 -0.06
N SER A 41 -19.97 -7.52 -0.53
CA SER A 41 -21.29 -6.92 -0.62
C SER A 41 -21.78 -6.74 -2.05
N ASP A 42 -21.17 -7.37 -3.06
CA ASP A 42 -21.45 -7.19 -4.51
C ASP A 42 -21.43 -5.73 -5.00
N ASN A 43 -20.71 -4.87 -4.31
CA ASN A 43 -20.56 -3.44 -4.63
C ASN A 43 -19.14 -3.09 -5.09
N ALA A 44 -18.28 -4.09 -5.31
CA ALA A 44 -16.93 -3.85 -5.80
C ALA A 44 -16.97 -3.43 -7.26
N THR A 45 -16.59 -2.19 -7.54
CA THR A 45 -16.39 -1.71 -8.91
C THR A 45 -15.03 -2.16 -9.44
N SER A 46 -14.95 -2.45 -10.74
CA SER A 46 -13.68 -2.77 -11.40
C SER A 46 -12.66 -1.63 -11.27
N GLU A 47 -13.15 -0.39 -11.15
CA GLU A 47 -12.36 0.83 -10.98
C GLU A 47 -11.61 0.87 -9.65
N ASP A 48 -12.27 0.52 -8.53
CA ASP A 48 -11.65 0.49 -7.20
C ASP A 48 -10.46 -0.49 -7.16
N LEU A 49 -10.61 -1.63 -7.84
CA LEU A 49 -9.56 -2.64 -7.93
C LEU A 49 -8.39 -2.15 -8.79
N GLN A 50 -8.66 -1.54 -9.95
CA GLN A 50 -7.64 -0.95 -10.79
C GLN A 50 -6.86 0.15 -10.05
N GLU A 51 -7.56 1.00 -9.29
CA GLU A 51 -6.90 2.04 -8.50
C GLU A 51 -6.03 1.44 -7.39
N ALA A 52 -6.53 0.42 -6.67
CA ALA A 52 -5.76 -0.28 -5.64
C ALA A 52 -4.48 -0.91 -6.20
N VAL A 53 -4.58 -1.61 -7.34
CA VAL A 53 -3.42 -2.21 -8.03
C VAL A 53 -2.42 -1.13 -8.47
N LYS A 54 -2.91 -0.06 -9.10
CA LYS A 54 -2.08 1.08 -9.55
C LYS A 54 -1.32 1.72 -8.40
N LYS A 55 -1.96 1.89 -7.22
CA LYS A 55 -1.32 2.46 -6.03
C LYS A 55 -0.28 1.52 -5.42
N ILE A 56 -0.54 0.21 -5.41
CA ILE A 56 0.43 -0.80 -4.96
C ILE A 56 1.69 -0.76 -5.82
N ASP A 57 1.54 -0.76 -7.14
CA ASP A 57 2.69 -0.79 -8.06
C ASP A 57 3.48 0.52 -8.02
N LYS A 58 2.80 1.68 -7.88
CA LYS A 58 3.48 2.97 -7.63
C LYS A 58 4.29 2.97 -6.33
N ALA A 59 3.86 2.26 -5.30
CA ALA A 59 4.60 2.17 -4.04
C ALA A 59 5.85 1.29 -4.14
N VAL A 60 5.83 0.28 -5.00
CA VAL A 60 7.01 -0.53 -5.35
C VAL A 60 8.01 0.33 -6.13
N ALA A 61 7.56 1.05 -7.16
CA ALA A 61 8.41 1.94 -7.94
C ALA A 61 9.11 3.01 -7.07
N LYS A 62 8.43 3.51 -6.03
CA LYS A 62 8.99 4.46 -5.06
C LYS A 62 9.86 3.82 -3.97
N GLY A 63 10.07 2.50 -3.99
CA GLY A 63 10.85 1.76 -3.00
C GLY A 63 10.21 1.72 -1.59
N ILE A 64 8.91 2.00 -1.47
CA ILE A 64 8.21 2.05 -0.18
C ILE A 64 7.77 0.65 0.26
N MET A 65 7.50 -0.23 -0.71
CA MET A 65 7.05 -1.61 -0.53
C MET A 65 7.92 -2.56 -1.35
N HIS A 66 8.23 -3.74 -0.80
CA HIS A 66 8.96 -4.76 -1.54
C HIS A 66 8.06 -5.45 -2.59
N LYS A 67 8.65 -5.85 -3.72
CA LYS A 67 7.95 -6.51 -4.84
C LYS A 67 7.14 -7.73 -4.40
N ASN A 68 7.67 -8.54 -3.48
CA ASN A 68 6.97 -9.75 -2.99
C ASN A 68 5.75 -9.38 -2.13
N THR A 69 5.81 -8.29 -1.37
CA THR A 69 4.67 -7.82 -0.56
C THR A 69 3.56 -7.29 -1.48
N ALA A 70 3.93 -6.58 -2.54
CA ALA A 70 2.99 -6.13 -3.56
C ALA A 70 2.34 -7.31 -4.30
N ALA A 71 3.13 -8.28 -4.75
CA ALA A 71 2.63 -9.50 -5.40
C ALA A 71 1.64 -10.26 -4.51
N ARG A 72 1.94 -10.40 -3.21
CA ARG A 72 1.03 -11.04 -2.24
C ARG A 72 -0.29 -10.30 -2.11
N LYS A 73 -0.25 -8.95 -2.06
CA LYS A 73 -1.47 -8.12 -1.97
C LYS A 73 -2.31 -8.24 -3.25
N LYS A 74 -1.69 -8.16 -4.43
CA LYS A 74 -2.38 -8.33 -5.72
C LYS A 74 -3.02 -9.73 -5.84
N SER A 75 -2.27 -10.79 -5.53
CA SER A 75 -2.79 -12.16 -5.56
C SER A 75 -3.99 -12.36 -4.63
N ARG A 76 -3.98 -11.77 -3.43
CA ARG A 76 -5.12 -11.86 -2.50
C ARG A 76 -6.38 -11.15 -3.03
N LEU A 77 -6.21 -9.97 -3.64
CA LEU A 77 -7.32 -9.25 -4.26
C LEU A 77 -7.93 -10.06 -5.40
N SER A 78 -7.10 -10.54 -6.34
CA SER A 78 -7.57 -11.34 -7.47
C SER A 78 -8.26 -12.63 -7.04
N LYS A 79 -7.71 -13.37 -6.05
CA LYS A 79 -8.34 -14.60 -5.56
C LYS A 79 -9.72 -14.36 -4.96
N LYS A 80 -9.91 -13.27 -4.21
CA LYS A 80 -11.19 -12.95 -3.59
C LYS A 80 -12.23 -12.59 -4.66
N LEU A 81 -11.86 -11.79 -5.66
CA LEU A 81 -12.74 -11.43 -6.78
C LEU A 81 -13.17 -12.67 -7.57
N ASN A 82 -12.22 -13.50 -8.01
CA ASN A 82 -12.54 -14.70 -8.79
C ASN A 82 -13.43 -15.68 -8.02
N SER A 83 -13.29 -15.74 -6.69
CA SER A 83 -14.14 -16.56 -5.82
C SER A 83 -15.57 -16.03 -5.65
N LEU A 84 -15.82 -14.76 -5.99
CA LEU A 84 -17.15 -14.16 -5.98
C LEU A 84 -17.82 -14.27 -7.36
N GLU A 85 -17.01 -14.29 -8.43
CA GLU A 85 -17.48 -14.48 -9.81
C GLU A 85 -17.78 -15.95 -10.17
N SER A 86 -17.30 -16.91 -9.37
CA SER A 86 -17.54 -18.37 -9.55
C SER A 86 -18.68 -18.85 -8.67
#